data_AF-X0UAM8-F1
#
_entry.id   AF-X0UAM8-F1
#
_cell.length_a   1.000
_cell.length_b   1.000
_cell.length_c   1.000
_cell.angle_alpha   90.00
_cell.angle_beta   90.00
_cell.angle_gamma   90.00
#
_symmetry.space_group_name_H-M   'P 1'
#
loop_
_entity.id
_entity.type
_entity.pdbx_description
1 polymer ?
#
loop_
_entity_poly.entity_id
_entity_poly.type
_entity_poly.pdbx_seq_one_letter_code
_entity_poly.pdbx_strand_id
1 'polypeptide(L)'
;MDPGILMHQIPGGMISNFRSQLDMQGALDKLSDAQEEVVRVRKDLGYPPLVTPTSQIVGTQAVMNVLSGERYKIVPNEVKDYVKGMYGRSPAPIDSKFIKKILGKEKPIKYRPADKIKPMLPKATDGLDAGLVENEEDIISYCILPEPALEYFKWRKLHPDERPEIPADLELKTQKEQKADKEEDARETDLKKSPGQMMHHEDYRGFGHLLRQAANLKIDQISVSKGDFTLSIQSGDKTGDILDIS
;
A
#
# COMPACT_ATOMS: atom_id res chain seq x y z
N MET A 1 -9.31 4.91 19.02
CA MET A 1 -9.74 3.51 18.91
C MET A 1 -11.03 3.49 18.11
N ASP A 2 -11.10 2.69 17.04
CA ASP A 2 -12.32 2.51 16.25
C ASP A 2 -13.28 1.55 16.99
N PRO A 3 -14.48 2.00 17.42
CA PRO A 3 -15.45 1.17 18.15
C PRO A 3 -15.90 -0.09 17.37
N GLY A 4 -15.75 -0.11 16.04
CA GLY A 4 -16.12 -1.26 15.20
C GLY A 4 -15.25 -2.51 15.39
N ILE A 5 -14.05 -2.35 15.98
CA ILE A 5 -13.11 -3.45 16.25
C ILE A 5 -13.69 -4.45 17.27
N LEU A 6 -14.41 -3.94 18.27
CA LEU A 6 -15.03 -4.77 19.31
C LEU A 6 -16.20 -5.61 18.78
N MET A 7 -16.89 -5.11 17.75
CA MET A 7 -18.06 -5.77 17.15
C MET A 7 -17.67 -6.83 16.12
N HIS A 8 -16.66 -6.57 15.28
CA HIS A 8 -16.37 -7.44 14.14
C HIS A 8 -15.18 -8.39 14.36
N GLN A 9 -14.37 -8.20 15.41
CA GLN A 9 -13.15 -8.97 15.69
C GLN A 9 -12.16 -9.01 14.51
N ILE A 10 -12.20 -8.02 13.63
CA ILE A 10 -11.33 -7.95 12.44
C ILE A 10 -10.05 -7.19 12.83
N PRO A 11 -8.84 -7.76 12.64
CA PRO A 11 -7.60 -7.05 12.88
C PRO A 11 -7.50 -5.76 12.07
N GLY A 12 -6.96 -4.69 12.63
CA GLY A 12 -6.87 -3.38 11.95
C GLY A 12 -6.17 -3.43 10.59
N GLY A 13 -5.09 -4.21 10.46
CA GLY A 13 -4.39 -4.39 9.17
C GLY A 13 -5.26 -5.04 8.09
N MET A 14 -6.21 -5.89 8.48
CA MET A 14 -7.16 -6.54 7.56
C MET A 14 -8.21 -5.55 7.06
N ILE A 15 -8.64 -4.59 7.89
CA ILE A 15 -9.55 -3.51 7.48
C ILE A 15 -8.88 -2.59 6.45
N SER A 16 -7.62 -2.21 6.68
CA SER A 16 -6.86 -1.38 5.71
C SER A 16 -6.69 -2.10 4.36
N ASN A 17 -6.41 -3.41 4.39
CA ASN A 17 -6.33 -4.23 3.18
C ASN A 17 -7.69 -4.28 2.44
N PHE A 18 -8.81 -4.46 3.15
CA PHE A 18 -10.14 -4.41 2.53
C PHE A 18 -10.45 -3.08 1.87
N ARG A 19 -10.18 -1.97 2.57
CA ARG A 19 -10.37 -0.63 2.00
C ARG A 19 -9.60 -0.50 0.70
N SER A 20 -8.32 -0.89 0.69
CA SER A 20 -7.50 -0.85 -0.53
C SER A 20 -8.08 -1.72 -1.65
N GLN A 21 -8.49 -2.97 -1.38
CA GLN A 21 -9.07 -3.87 -2.38
C GLN A 21 -10.41 -3.37 -2.93
N LEU A 22 -11.28 -2.85 -2.07
CA LEU A 22 -12.58 -2.32 -2.46
C LEU A 22 -12.46 -1.00 -3.22
N ASP A 23 -11.52 -0.14 -2.83
CA ASP A 23 -11.23 1.13 -3.52
C ASP A 23 -10.73 0.92 -4.94
N MET A 24 -9.82 -0.04 -5.14
CA MET A 24 -9.38 -0.44 -6.48
C MET A 24 -10.52 -0.90 -7.40
N GLN A 25 -11.65 -1.35 -6.82
CA GLN A 25 -12.84 -1.79 -7.54
C GLN A 25 -13.99 -0.75 -7.49
N GLY A 26 -13.75 0.44 -6.96
CA GLY A 26 -14.75 1.50 -6.81
C GLY A 26 -15.93 1.11 -5.90
N ALA A 27 -15.72 0.19 -4.96
CA ALA A 27 -16.75 -0.43 -4.13
C ALA A 27 -16.55 -0.17 -2.62
N LEU A 28 -16.00 0.99 -2.26
CA LEU A 28 -15.75 1.37 -0.86
C LEU A 28 -17.02 1.41 0.01
N ASP A 29 -18.17 1.69 -0.61
CA ASP A 29 -19.49 1.64 0.01
C ASP A 29 -19.83 0.25 0.58
N LYS A 30 -19.23 -0.81 0.03
CA LYS A 30 -19.43 -2.21 0.46
C LYS A 30 -18.52 -2.65 1.61
N LEU A 31 -17.76 -1.73 2.22
CA LEU A 31 -16.85 -2.07 3.32
C LEU A 31 -17.58 -2.73 4.49
N SER A 32 -18.77 -2.23 4.86
CA SER A 32 -19.57 -2.82 5.93
C SER A 32 -20.00 -4.25 5.59
N ASP A 33 -20.50 -4.46 4.36
CA ASP A 33 -20.90 -5.79 3.88
C ASP A 33 -19.75 -6.79 3.93
N ALA A 34 -18.54 -6.35 3.56
CA ALA A 34 -17.33 -7.16 3.62
C ALA A 34 -16.98 -7.54 5.06
N GLN A 35 -17.09 -6.61 6.02
CA GLN A 35 -16.84 -6.89 7.44
C GLN A 35 -17.82 -7.91 8.02
N GLU A 36 -19.11 -7.80 7.68
CA GLU A 36 -20.09 -8.80 8.10
C GLU A 36 -19.86 -10.16 7.43
N GLU A 37 -19.49 -10.15 6.15
CA GLU A 37 -19.21 -11.37 5.40
C GLU A 37 -18.01 -12.12 5.96
N VAL A 38 -17.00 -11.43 6.51
CA VAL A 38 -15.88 -12.07 7.22
C VAL A 38 -16.37 -12.95 8.36
N VAL A 39 -17.35 -12.51 9.15
CA VAL A 39 -17.89 -13.31 10.26
C VAL A 39 -18.56 -14.58 9.72
N ARG A 40 -19.30 -14.47 8.62
CA ARG A 40 -20.00 -15.59 7.97
C ARG A 40 -19.02 -16.58 7.33
N VAL A 41 -18.01 -16.09 6.61
CA VAL A 41 -16.95 -16.92 6.00
C VAL A 41 -16.13 -17.61 7.09
N ARG A 42 -15.75 -16.89 8.15
CA ARG A 42 -15.02 -17.47 9.29
C ARG A 42 -15.81 -18.63 9.90
N LYS A 43 -17.12 -18.49 10.05
CA LYS A 43 -18.00 -19.58 10.53
C LYS A 43 -18.00 -20.77 9.57
N ASP A 44 -18.20 -20.53 8.28
CA ASP A 44 -18.22 -21.61 7.27
C ASP A 44 -16.89 -22.37 7.22
N LEU A 45 -15.77 -21.68 7.46
CA LEU A 45 -14.42 -22.24 7.50
C LEU A 45 -14.06 -22.88 8.86
N GLY A 46 -15.01 -23.09 9.76
CA GLY A 46 -14.76 -23.76 11.04
C GLY A 46 -13.99 -22.90 12.04
N TYR A 47 -14.24 -21.59 12.02
CA TYR A 47 -13.70 -20.59 12.95
C TYR A 47 -12.17 -20.52 13.03
N PRO A 48 -11.44 -20.35 11.90
CA PRO A 48 -10.00 -20.11 11.97
C PRO A 48 -9.67 -18.87 12.81
N PRO A 49 -8.49 -18.83 13.46
CA PRO A 49 -7.98 -17.60 14.04
C PRO A 49 -7.73 -16.58 12.93
N LEU A 50 -8.00 -15.29 13.19
CA LEU A 50 -7.77 -14.22 12.22
C LEU A 50 -6.35 -13.67 12.34
N VAL A 51 -5.38 -14.55 12.11
CA VAL A 51 -3.95 -14.25 12.02
C VAL A 51 -3.41 -14.72 10.68
N THR A 52 -2.26 -14.25 10.23
CA THR A 52 -1.69 -14.68 8.95
C THR A 52 -1.32 -16.17 8.99
N PRO A 53 -1.62 -16.96 7.94
CA PRO A 53 -2.25 -16.57 6.67
C PRO A 53 -3.80 -16.62 6.67
N THR A 54 -4.43 -17.21 7.69
CA THR A 54 -5.88 -17.46 7.69
C THR A 54 -6.75 -16.20 7.69
N SER A 55 -6.28 -15.08 8.23
CA SER A 55 -6.94 -13.77 8.12
C SER A 55 -7.12 -13.35 6.66
N GLN A 56 -6.09 -13.50 5.83
CA GLN A 56 -6.14 -13.16 4.41
C GLN A 56 -7.07 -14.10 3.65
N ILE A 57 -7.04 -15.41 3.94
CA ILE A 57 -7.93 -16.40 3.31
C ILE A 57 -9.41 -16.05 3.56
N VAL A 58 -9.78 -15.82 4.82
CA VAL A 58 -11.14 -15.43 5.20
C VAL A 58 -11.51 -14.10 4.56
N GLY A 59 -10.60 -13.13 4.60
CA GLY A 59 -10.85 -11.78 4.12
C GLY A 59 -11.05 -11.70 2.61
N THR A 60 -10.13 -12.26 1.85
CA THR A 60 -10.22 -12.29 0.39
C THR A 60 -11.51 -12.98 -0.06
N GLN A 61 -11.88 -14.10 0.56
CA GLN A 61 -13.14 -14.77 0.22
C GLN A 61 -14.36 -13.92 0.56
N ALA A 62 -14.34 -13.16 1.67
CA ALA A 62 -15.43 -12.26 2.03
C ALA A 62 -15.59 -11.12 1.02
N VAL A 63 -14.49 -10.47 0.64
CA VAL A 63 -14.50 -9.43 -0.40
C VAL A 63 -15.01 -10.01 -1.72
N MET A 64 -14.56 -11.20 -2.14
CA MET A 64 -15.06 -11.85 -3.36
C MET A 64 -16.56 -12.16 -3.31
N ASN A 65 -17.08 -12.62 -2.17
CA ASN A 65 -18.51 -12.89 -2.01
C ASN A 65 -19.34 -11.61 -2.19
N VAL A 66 -18.88 -10.50 -1.62
CA VAL A 66 -19.56 -9.19 -1.68
C VAL A 66 -19.47 -8.57 -3.08
N LEU A 67 -18.30 -8.62 -3.71
CA LEU A 67 -18.11 -8.08 -5.06
C LEU A 67 -18.87 -8.89 -6.11
N SER A 68 -18.90 -10.22 -5.98
CA SER A 68 -19.60 -11.09 -6.93
C SER A 68 -21.11 -11.17 -6.72
N GLY A 69 -21.61 -10.70 -5.56
CA GLY A 69 -23.01 -10.76 -5.16
C GLY A 69 -23.50 -12.17 -4.79
N GLU A 70 -22.62 -13.18 -4.81
CA GLU A 70 -22.98 -14.58 -4.54
C GLU A 70 -21.88 -15.28 -3.74
N ARG A 71 -22.27 -15.93 -2.62
CA ARG A 71 -21.32 -16.59 -1.72
C ARG A 71 -20.65 -17.82 -2.38
N TYR A 72 -19.32 -17.78 -2.45
CA TYR A 72 -18.47 -18.83 -3.01
C TYR A 72 -18.75 -19.11 -4.49
N LYS A 73 -19.16 -18.09 -5.26
CA LYS A 73 -19.21 -18.17 -6.73
C LYS A 73 -17.81 -18.29 -7.31
N ILE A 74 -16.88 -17.51 -6.75
CA ILE A 74 -15.44 -17.57 -7.03
C ILE A 74 -14.76 -18.00 -5.74
N VAL A 75 -13.96 -19.06 -5.82
CA VAL A 75 -13.26 -19.65 -4.67
C VAL A 75 -11.77 -19.75 -4.98
N PRO A 76 -10.94 -18.93 -4.31
CA PRO A 76 -9.48 -19.01 -4.42
C PRO A 76 -8.93 -20.38 -4.03
N ASN A 77 -7.74 -20.70 -4.52
CA ASN A 77 -7.10 -21.97 -4.19
C ASN A 77 -6.76 -22.07 -2.70
N GLU A 78 -6.42 -20.95 -2.06
CA GLU A 78 -6.09 -20.90 -0.63
C GLU A 78 -7.29 -21.32 0.24
N VAL A 79 -8.51 -20.98 -0.17
CA VAL A 79 -9.74 -21.44 0.51
C VAL A 79 -9.94 -22.94 0.30
N LYS A 80 -9.72 -23.44 -0.92
CA LYS A 80 -9.79 -24.89 -1.20
C LYS A 80 -8.74 -25.64 -0.40
N ASP A 81 -7.51 -25.17 -0.37
CA ASP A 81 -6.39 -25.75 0.36
C ASP A 81 -6.63 -25.73 1.87
N TYR A 82 -7.20 -24.65 2.40
CA TYR A 82 -7.66 -24.60 3.79
C TYR A 82 -8.72 -25.66 4.09
N VAL A 83 -9.79 -25.75 3.28
CA VAL A 83 -10.85 -26.76 3.44
C VAL A 83 -10.32 -28.18 3.26
N LYS A 84 -9.31 -28.35 2.40
CA LYS A 84 -8.59 -29.62 2.20
C LYS A 84 -7.69 -29.99 3.37
N GLY A 85 -7.38 -29.06 4.28
CA GLY A 85 -6.53 -29.28 5.45
C GLY A 85 -5.04 -29.00 5.23
N MET A 86 -4.67 -28.34 4.14
CA MET A 86 -3.27 -27.96 3.83
C MET A 86 -2.70 -26.91 4.78
N TYR A 87 -3.58 -26.17 5.49
CA TYR A 87 -3.21 -25.23 6.55
C TYR A 87 -3.37 -25.83 7.95
N GLY A 88 -3.50 -27.15 8.05
CA GLY A 88 -3.81 -27.84 9.29
C GLY A 88 -5.30 -28.05 9.50
N ARG A 89 -5.70 -28.37 10.74
CA ARG A 89 -7.09 -28.65 11.09
C ARG A 89 -7.79 -27.37 11.54
N SER A 90 -9.01 -27.16 11.07
CA SER A 90 -9.86 -26.08 11.56
C SER A 90 -10.21 -26.30 13.05
N PRO A 91 -10.34 -25.22 13.85
CA PRO A 91 -10.73 -25.34 15.27
C PRO A 91 -12.09 -26.00 15.49
N ALA A 92 -13.06 -25.70 14.61
CA ALA A 92 -14.36 -26.35 14.58
C ALA A 92 -14.53 -27.21 13.32
N PRO A 93 -15.36 -28.25 13.34
CA PRO A 93 -15.70 -29.03 12.15
C PRO A 93 -16.32 -28.14 11.06
N ILE A 94 -15.86 -28.31 9.83
CA ILE A 94 -16.47 -27.70 8.65
C ILE A 94 -17.63 -28.57 8.18
N ASP A 95 -18.76 -27.95 7.81
CA ASP A 95 -19.93 -28.67 7.33
C ASP A 95 -19.61 -29.54 6.10
N SER A 96 -20.11 -30.78 6.11
CA SER A 96 -19.81 -31.76 5.05
C SER A 96 -20.34 -31.35 3.66
N LYS A 97 -21.48 -30.66 3.59
CA LYS A 97 -22.03 -30.14 2.33
C LYS A 97 -21.17 -28.98 1.83
N PHE A 98 -20.69 -28.14 2.75
CA PHE A 98 -19.76 -27.07 2.41
C PHE A 98 -18.43 -27.62 1.87
N ILE A 99 -17.83 -28.62 2.53
CA ILE A 99 -16.63 -29.30 2.03
C ILE A 99 -16.84 -29.80 0.59
N LYS A 100 -17.97 -30.47 0.34
CA LYS A 100 -18.30 -30.98 -1.00
C LYS A 100 -18.52 -29.87 -2.03
N LYS A 101 -19.11 -28.74 -1.63
CA LYS A 101 -19.28 -27.56 -2.50
C LYS A 101 -17.92 -27.00 -2.94
N ILE A 102 -16.98 -26.88 -2.01
CA ILE A 102 -15.67 -26.25 -2.24
C ILE A 102 -14.68 -27.18 -2.95
N LEU A 103 -14.61 -28.45 -2.54
CA LEU A 103 -13.63 -29.43 -3.03
C LEU A 103 -14.16 -30.31 -4.19
N GLY A 104 -15.47 -30.32 -4.42
CA GLY A 104 -16.10 -31.18 -5.42
C GLY A 104 -15.89 -32.67 -5.12
N LYS A 105 -14.98 -33.31 -5.87
CA LYS A 105 -14.62 -34.73 -5.73
C LYS A 105 -13.43 -34.97 -4.81
N GLU A 106 -12.65 -33.92 -4.52
CA GLU A 106 -11.50 -34.04 -3.63
C GLU A 106 -11.92 -34.22 -2.17
N LYS A 107 -11.06 -34.85 -1.38
CA LYS A 107 -11.30 -35.11 0.05
C LYS A 107 -10.27 -34.38 0.90
N PRO A 108 -10.66 -33.91 2.10
CA PRO A 108 -9.70 -33.37 3.06
C PRO A 108 -8.64 -34.41 3.44
N ILE A 109 -7.40 -33.94 3.62
CA ILE A 109 -6.29 -34.76 4.09
C ILE A 109 -6.49 -35.11 5.58
N LYS A 110 -5.86 -36.21 6.02
CA LYS A 110 -5.89 -36.66 7.42
C LYS A 110 -4.52 -36.61 8.10
N TYR A 111 -3.47 -36.25 7.37
CA TYR A 111 -2.07 -36.19 7.82
C TYR A 111 -1.60 -34.73 7.93
N ARG A 112 -0.44 -34.49 8.56
CA ARG A 112 0.16 -33.16 8.61
C ARG A 112 0.80 -32.85 7.25
N PRO A 113 0.45 -31.75 6.55
CA PRO A 113 0.97 -31.45 5.21
C PRO A 113 2.50 -31.57 5.08
N ALA A 114 3.22 -31.10 6.11
CA ALA A 114 4.68 -31.14 6.18
C ALA A 114 5.28 -32.55 6.08
N ASP A 115 4.53 -33.61 6.43
CA ASP A 115 5.03 -35.00 6.39
C ASP A 115 5.25 -35.50 4.95
N LYS A 116 4.74 -34.78 3.94
CA LYS A 116 4.95 -35.08 2.51
C LYS A 116 6.07 -34.26 1.87
N ILE A 117 6.64 -33.29 2.59
CA ILE A 117 7.74 -32.46 2.10
C ILE A 117 9.05 -33.26 2.25
N LYS A 118 9.82 -33.37 1.16
CA LYS A 118 11.11 -34.06 1.17
C LYS A 118 12.20 -33.14 1.74
N PRO A 119 13.26 -33.68 2.36
CA PRO A 119 14.42 -32.88 2.73
C PRO A 119 15.00 -32.14 1.52
N MET A 120 15.12 -30.82 1.63
CA MET A 120 15.57 -29.94 0.52
C MET A 120 17.01 -29.48 0.66
N LEU A 121 17.53 -29.35 1.89
CA LEU A 121 18.84 -28.72 2.16
C LEU A 121 20.00 -29.32 1.35
N PRO A 122 20.12 -30.66 1.16
CA PRO A 122 21.22 -31.24 0.38
C PRO A 122 21.26 -30.81 -1.10
N LYS A 123 20.15 -30.30 -1.62
CA LYS A 123 19.98 -29.84 -3.00
C LYS A 123 19.60 -28.37 -3.09
N ALA A 124 19.59 -27.66 -1.95
CA ALA A 124 19.07 -26.30 -1.88
C ALA A 124 19.92 -25.31 -2.68
N THR A 125 21.20 -25.59 -2.86
CA THR A 125 22.13 -24.76 -3.62
C THR A 125 22.34 -25.28 -5.04
N ASP A 126 21.57 -26.28 -5.49
CA ASP A 126 21.66 -26.80 -6.86
C ASP A 126 21.27 -25.67 -7.83
N GLY A 127 22.26 -25.13 -8.55
CA GLY A 127 22.06 -24.01 -9.47
C GLY A 127 22.27 -22.61 -8.86
N LEU A 128 22.66 -22.53 -7.59
CA LEU A 128 23.09 -21.28 -6.96
C LEU A 128 24.58 -21.02 -7.25
N ASP A 129 24.92 -19.80 -7.66
CA ASP A 129 26.32 -19.39 -7.83
C ASP A 129 27.01 -19.32 -6.46
N ALA A 130 28.02 -20.19 -6.26
CA ALA A 130 28.79 -20.24 -5.03
C ALA A 130 29.49 -18.91 -4.72
N GLY A 131 29.76 -18.07 -5.72
CA GLY A 131 30.33 -16.74 -5.52
C GLY A 131 29.40 -15.78 -4.78
N LEU A 132 28.07 -15.98 -4.85
CA LEU A 132 27.07 -15.12 -4.21
C LEU A 132 26.84 -15.44 -2.74
N VAL A 133 27.17 -16.66 -2.32
CA VAL A 133 26.99 -17.16 -0.96
C VAL A 133 28.21 -16.78 -0.12
N GLU A 134 27.99 -16.13 1.02
CA GLU A 134 29.05 -15.72 1.94
C GLU A 134 29.02 -16.53 3.23
N ASN A 135 27.83 -16.88 3.73
CA ASN A 135 27.66 -17.68 4.96
C ASN A 135 26.50 -18.70 4.83
N GLU A 136 26.37 -19.61 5.79
CA GLU A 136 25.32 -20.64 5.79
C GLU A 136 23.90 -20.03 5.87
N GLU A 137 23.75 -18.89 6.53
CA GLU A 137 22.48 -18.16 6.64
C GLU A 137 21.96 -17.68 5.28
N ASP A 138 22.84 -17.47 4.29
CA ASP A 138 22.42 -17.16 2.92
C ASP A 138 21.72 -18.36 2.29
N ILE A 139 22.20 -19.58 2.54
CA ILE A 139 21.56 -20.81 2.06
C ILE A 139 20.17 -20.93 2.66
N ILE A 140 20.01 -20.66 3.97
CA ILE A 140 18.71 -20.68 4.64
C ILE A 140 17.80 -19.58 4.07
N SER A 141 18.33 -18.37 3.85
CA SER A 141 17.56 -17.26 3.26
C SER A 141 17.06 -17.61 1.87
N TYR A 142 17.91 -18.24 1.04
CA TYR A 142 17.55 -18.75 -0.28
C TYR A 142 16.50 -19.86 -0.21
N CYS A 143 16.55 -20.73 0.80
CA CYS A 143 15.55 -21.78 1.00
C CYS A 143 14.15 -21.22 1.32
N ILE A 144 14.08 -20.13 2.09
CA ILE A 144 12.81 -19.56 2.55
C ILE A 144 12.25 -18.55 1.54
N LEU A 145 13.13 -17.74 0.93
CA LEU A 145 12.79 -16.64 0.02
C LEU A 145 13.76 -16.62 -1.19
N PRO A 146 13.62 -17.53 -2.18
CA PRO A 146 14.61 -17.71 -3.23
C PRO A 146 14.88 -16.46 -4.07
N GLU A 147 13.83 -15.79 -4.58
CA GLU A 147 14.02 -14.60 -5.41
C GLU A 147 14.53 -13.39 -4.59
N PRO A 148 13.91 -13.01 -3.45
CA PRO A 148 14.42 -11.90 -2.65
C PRO A 148 15.86 -12.11 -2.14
N ALA A 149 16.20 -13.34 -1.76
CA ALA A 149 17.56 -13.67 -1.33
C ALA A 149 18.57 -13.51 -2.48
N LEU A 150 18.24 -14.01 -3.67
CA LEU A 150 19.11 -13.86 -4.86
C LEU A 150 19.31 -12.40 -5.25
N GLU A 151 18.25 -11.60 -5.24
CA GLU A 151 18.33 -10.15 -5.49
C GLU A 151 19.23 -9.48 -4.46
N TYR A 152 19.07 -9.81 -3.17
CA TYR A 152 19.92 -9.30 -2.11
C TYR A 152 21.39 -9.73 -2.25
N PHE A 153 21.68 -10.98 -2.61
CA PHE A 153 23.07 -11.42 -2.77
C PHE A 153 23.77 -10.69 -3.92
N LYS A 154 23.07 -10.49 -5.04
CA LYS A 154 23.57 -9.69 -6.16
C LYS A 154 23.82 -8.25 -5.73
N TRP A 155 22.86 -7.64 -5.04
CA TRP A 155 22.98 -6.29 -4.49
C TRP A 155 24.18 -6.15 -3.54
N ARG A 156 24.39 -7.13 -2.65
CA ARG A 156 25.50 -7.14 -1.67
C ARG A 156 26.86 -7.19 -2.35
N LYS A 157 26.98 -7.87 -3.50
CA LYS A 157 28.23 -7.98 -4.27
C LYS A 157 28.62 -6.73 -5.04
N LEU A 158 27.67 -5.83 -5.33
CA LEU A 158 27.99 -4.56 -5.98
C LEU A 158 28.89 -3.71 -5.09
N HIS A 159 29.75 -2.91 -5.73
CA HIS A 159 30.53 -1.89 -5.03
C HIS A 159 29.57 -0.95 -4.28
N PRO A 160 29.89 -0.48 -3.06
CA PRO A 160 28.98 0.35 -2.26
C PRO A 160 28.37 1.55 -3.02
N ASP A 161 29.14 2.18 -3.90
CA ASP A 161 28.71 3.34 -4.70
C ASP A 161 27.76 2.96 -5.87
N GLU A 162 27.68 1.68 -6.23
CA GLU A 162 26.86 1.17 -7.33
C GLU A 162 25.57 0.49 -6.84
N ARG A 163 25.39 0.38 -5.53
CA ARG A 163 24.23 -0.28 -4.95
C ARG A 163 22.98 0.57 -5.17
N PRO A 164 21.95 0.05 -5.86
CA PRO A 164 20.68 0.76 -5.96
C PRO A 164 20.06 0.90 -4.57
N GLU A 165 19.26 1.94 -4.37
CA GLU A 165 18.59 2.18 -3.10
C GLU A 165 17.63 1.04 -2.77
N ILE A 166 17.63 0.61 -1.51
CA ILE A 166 16.71 -0.42 -1.07
C ILE A 166 15.29 0.15 -0.94
N PRO A 167 14.24 -0.68 -1.06
CA PRO A 167 12.86 -0.22 -0.93
C PRO A 167 12.58 0.62 0.32
N ALA A 168 13.21 0.29 1.46
CA ALA A 168 13.06 1.05 2.69
C ALA A 168 13.58 2.50 2.59
N ASP A 169 14.69 2.73 1.87
CA ASP A 169 15.24 4.07 1.66
C ASP A 169 14.31 4.91 0.78
N LEU A 170 13.76 4.30 -0.28
CA LEU A 170 12.79 4.92 -1.18
C LEU A 170 11.47 5.27 -0.44
N GLU A 171 10.98 4.38 0.42
CA GLU A 171 9.81 4.63 1.26
C GLU A 171 10.05 5.79 2.23
N LEU A 172 11.23 5.86 2.86
CA LEU A 172 11.61 6.95 3.76
C LEU A 172 11.67 8.30 3.04
N LYS A 173 12.18 8.34 1.80
CA LYS A 173 12.18 9.56 0.96
C LYS A 173 10.77 10.00 0.61
N THR A 174 9.95 9.08 0.10
CA THR A 174 8.55 9.35 -0.23
C THR A 174 7.78 9.89 0.98
N GLN A 175 7.99 9.33 2.17
CA GLN A 175 7.36 9.81 3.40
C GLN A 175 7.84 11.21 3.83
N LYS A 176 9.12 11.54 3.59
CA LYS A 176 9.66 12.87 3.87
C LYS A 176 9.09 13.92 2.90
N GLU A 177 9.03 13.60 1.62
CA GLU A 177 8.43 14.46 0.57
C GLU A 177 6.95 14.73 0.89
N GLN A 178 6.16 13.69 1.18
CA GLN A 178 4.75 13.84 1.55
C GLN A 178 4.52 14.65 2.84
N LYS A 179 5.49 14.67 3.77
CA LYS A 179 5.42 15.51 4.97
C LYS A 179 5.78 16.96 4.64
N ALA A 180 6.78 17.19 3.80
CA ALA A 180 7.17 18.51 3.34
C ALA A 180 6.01 19.19 2.58
N ASP A 181 5.37 18.47 1.66
CA ASP A 181 4.22 18.98 0.89
C ASP A 181 3.04 19.36 1.81
N LYS A 182 2.76 18.55 2.84
CA LYS A 182 1.71 18.84 3.83
C LYS A 182 2.04 20.04 4.72
N GLU A 183 3.31 20.25 5.05
CA GLU A 183 3.77 21.40 5.82
C GLU A 183 3.76 22.69 4.99
N GLU A 184 4.06 22.61 3.70
CA GLU A 184 3.94 23.74 2.75
C GLU A 184 2.46 24.10 2.51
N ASP A 185 1.58 23.13 2.25
CA ASP A 185 0.14 23.35 2.13
C ASP A 185 -0.44 23.98 3.42
N ALA A 186 -0.02 23.48 4.59
CA ALA A 186 -0.44 24.04 5.88
C ALA A 186 0.02 25.50 6.04
N ARG A 187 1.28 25.83 5.68
CA ARG A 187 1.81 27.20 5.71
C ARG A 187 1.10 28.13 4.73
N GLU A 188 0.78 27.67 3.51
CA GLU A 188 -0.03 28.43 2.56
C GLU A 188 -1.46 28.67 3.08
N THR A 189 -2.07 27.70 3.76
CA THR A 189 -3.40 27.87 4.34
C THR A 189 -3.43 28.84 5.53
N ASP A 190 -2.36 28.92 6.31
CA ASP A 190 -2.23 29.90 7.40
C ASP A 190 -1.95 31.32 6.87
N LEU A 191 -1.18 31.47 5.78
CA LEU A 191 -0.96 32.76 5.12
C LEU A 191 -2.25 33.36 4.52
N LYS A 192 -3.23 32.52 4.18
CA LYS A 192 -4.56 32.96 3.67
C LYS A 192 -5.50 33.50 4.75
N LYS A 193 -5.14 33.48 6.05
CA LYS A 193 -5.97 33.97 7.17
C LYS A 193 -5.62 35.39 7.66
N SER A 194 -4.82 36.16 6.92
CA SER A 194 -4.61 37.57 7.24
C SER A 194 -5.82 38.42 6.81
N PRO A 195 -6.45 39.22 7.70
CA PRO A 195 -7.59 40.06 7.34
C PRO A 195 -7.10 41.28 6.55
N GLY A 196 -7.33 41.26 5.24
CA GLY A 196 -7.11 42.39 4.36
C GLY A 196 -6.54 41.98 3.01
N GLN A 197 -7.35 41.37 2.14
CA GLN A 197 -7.00 41.23 0.73
C GLN A 197 -8.11 41.81 -0.15
N MET A 198 -7.72 42.85 -0.91
CA MET A 198 -8.53 43.72 -1.77
C MET A 198 -8.94 43.08 -3.12
N MET A 199 -8.92 41.74 -3.26
CA MET A 199 -9.33 41.04 -4.49
C MET A 199 -9.97 39.69 -4.17
N HIS A 200 -10.91 39.24 -5.01
CA HIS A 200 -11.66 38.00 -4.80
C HIS A 200 -10.77 36.77 -5.10
N HIS A 201 -10.96 35.66 -4.37
CA HIS A 201 -10.10 34.45 -4.46
C HIS A 201 -9.99 33.84 -5.88
N GLU A 202 -10.96 34.10 -6.74
CA GLU A 202 -10.98 33.62 -8.14
C GLU A 202 -10.02 34.41 -9.05
N ASP A 203 -9.72 35.67 -8.72
CA ASP A 203 -8.79 36.52 -9.49
C ASP A 203 -7.33 36.08 -9.34
N TYR A 204 -6.98 35.40 -8.24
CA TYR A 204 -5.61 34.94 -7.94
C TYR A 204 -5.20 33.69 -8.74
N ARG A 205 -6.14 32.78 -9.06
CA ARG A 205 -5.82 31.55 -9.80
C ARG A 205 -5.36 31.85 -11.23
N GLY A 206 -5.93 32.87 -11.88
CA GLY A 206 -5.51 33.31 -13.21
C GLY A 206 -4.13 33.97 -13.20
N PHE A 207 -3.83 34.76 -12.15
CA PHE A 207 -2.57 35.49 -12.02
C PHE A 207 -1.35 34.58 -11.87
N GLY A 208 -1.46 33.50 -11.10
CA GLY A 208 -0.36 32.54 -10.93
C GLY A 208 0.01 31.76 -12.20
N HIS A 209 -0.93 31.62 -13.13
CA HIS A 209 -0.65 31.02 -14.44
C HIS A 209 -0.01 32.04 -15.40
N LEU A 210 -0.50 33.28 -15.40
CA LEU A 210 0.05 34.37 -16.22
C LEU A 210 1.48 34.73 -15.82
N LEU A 211 1.79 34.80 -14.53
CA LEU A 211 3.15 35.07 -14.04
C LEU A 211 4.15 33.98 -14.45
N ARG A 212 3.74 32.71 -14.43
CA ARG A 212 4.58 31.60 -14.89
C ARG A 212 4.80 31.60 -16.40
N GLN A 213 3.79 31.98 -17.20
CA GLN A 213 3.99 32.18 -18.63
C GLN A 213 4.89 33.38 -18.93
N ALA A 214 4.75 34.50 -18.20
CA ALA A 214 5.57 35.69 -18.38
C ALA A 214 7.05 35.46 -18.01
N ALA A 215 7.32 34.69 -16.95
CA ALA A 215 8.68 34.34 -16.54
C ALA A 215 9.45 33.55 -17.63
N ASN A 216 8.74 32.71 -18.40
CA ASN A 216 9.32 32.00 -19.54
C ASN A 216 9.52 32.88 -20.78
N LEU A 217 8.94 34.09 -20.81
CA LEU A 217 8.97 35.01 -21.96
C LEU A 217 10.00 36.15 -21.82
N LYS A 218 10.81 36.20 -20.76
CA LYS A 218 11.79 37.28 -20.47
C LYS A 218 11.17 38.69 -20.64
N ILE A 219 9.99 38.89 -20.06
CA ILE A 219 9.29 40.18 -20.15
C ILE A 219 9.76 41.08 -18.99
N ASP A 220 10.37 42.21 -19.33
CA ASP A 220 10.97 43.12 -18.34
C ASP A 220 9.94 43.94 -17.55
N GLN A 221 8.76 44.19 -18.13
CA GLN A 221 7.68 44.95 -17.48
C GLN A 221 6.29 44.51 -17.95
N ILE A 222 5.36 44.35 -17.00
CA ILE A 222 3.94 44.12 -17.26
C ILE A 222 3.12 45.17 -16.53
N SER A 223 2.27 45.89 -17.27
CA SER A 223 1.32 46.85 -16.73
C SER A 223 -0.11 46.42 -17.02
N VAL A 224 -0.93 46.32 -15.97
CA VAL A 224 -2.35 45.98 -16.07
C VAL A 224 -3.16 47.12 -15.48
N SER A 225 -4.10 47.66 -16.27
CA SER A 225 -5.02 48.71 -15.86
C SER A 225 -6.46 48.22 -15.84
N LYS A 226 -7.21 48.63 -14.80
CA LYS A 226 -8.65 48.40 -14.69
C LYS A 226 -9.30 49.60 -14.01
N GLY A 227 -10.09 50.36 -14.77
CA GLY A 227 -10.64 51.64 -14.32
C GLY A 227 -9.51 52.64 -14.06
N ASP A 228 -9.59 53.36 -12.94
CA ASP A 228 -8.60 54.39 -12.56
C ASP A 228 -7.31 53.79 -11.93
N PHE A 229 -7.23 52.46 -11.82
CA PHE A 229 -6.09 51.77 -11.22
C PHE A 229 -5.19 51.16 -12.29
N THR A 230 -3.92 51.52 -12.25
CA THR A 230 -2.87 50.92 -13.07
C THR A 230 -1.81 50.31 -12.16
N LEU A 231 -1.58 49.01 -12.31
CA LEU A 231 -0.53 48.28 -11.61
C LEU A 231 0.57 47.91 -12.61
N SER A 232 1.78 48.43 -12.38
CA SER A 232 2.97 48.15 -13.18
C SER A 232 3.96 47.33 -12.37
N ILE A 233 4.35 46.18 -12.89
CA ILE A 233 5.31 45.25 -12.27
C ILE A 233 6.52 45.18 -13.20
N GLN A 234 7.70 45.54 -12.69
CA GLN A 234 8.98 45.51 -13.42
C GLN A 234 9.93 44.53 -12.74
N SER A 235 10.62 43.71 -13.53
CA SER A 235 11.62 42.77 -13.02
C SER A 235 12.90 43.54 -12.63
N GLY A 236 13.14 43.72 -11.33
CA GLY A 236 14.33 44.41 -10.82
C GLY A 236 15.47 43.44 -10.50
N ASP A 237 16.61 43.59 -11.18
CA ASP A 237 17.86 42.89 -10.86
C ASP A 237 18.44 43.45 -9.55
N LYS A 238 18.75 42.60 -8.57
CA LYS A 238 19.51 43.00 -7.37
C LYS A 238 20.69 42.08 -7.10
N THR A 239 21.84 42.48 -7.64
CA THR A 239 23.17 42.24 -7.09
C THR A 239 23.57 43.40 -6.16
N GLY A 240 24.15 43.11 -4.98
CA GLY A 240 25.10 44.01 -4.29
C GLY A 240 24.64 44.73 -3.01
N ASP A 241 25.27 44.32 -1.90
CA ASP A 241 25.73 45.01 -0.68
C ASP A 241 25.14 46.33 -0.13
N ILE A 242 24.91 46.27 1.20
CA ILE A 242 25.21 47.22 2.31
C ILE A 242 24.87 48.72 2.13
N LEU A 243 24.06 49.26 3.06
CA LEU A 243 24.38 50.43 3.89
C LEU A 243 23.33 50.69 4.99
N ASP A 244 23.84 50.92 6.20
CA ASP A 244 23.17 51.54 7.36
C ASP A 244 22.50 52.89 7.00
N ILE A 245 21.54 53.34 7.83
CA ILE A 245 21.64 54.58 8.64
C ILE A 245 20.27 54.92 9.29
N SER A 246 20.34 55.06 10.63
CA SER A 246 19.54 55.81 11.63
C SER A 246 18.01 55.68 11.70
#